data_AF-A0ABC9QVX9-F1
#
_entry.id   AF-A0ABC9QVX9-F1
#
_cell.length_a   1.000
_cell.length_b   1.000
_cell.length_c   1.000
_cell.angle_alpha   90.00
_cell.angle_beta   90.00
_cell.angle_gamma   90.00
#
_symmetry.space_group_name_H-M   'P 1'
#
loop_
_entity.id
_entity.type
_entity.pdbx_description
1 polymer ?
#
loop_
_entity_poly.entity_id
_entity_poly.type
_entity_poly.pdbx_seq_one_letter_code
_entity_poly.pdbx_strand_id
1 'polypeptide(L)'
;MSEHVINQHYIPQCVLKHFSNSKNQVVEALVDLKRIYKTNYRQSMSERYTYEHPALEKNKLEKYFSKIEGYFSDVINNILNKIKEFEEGHIEFREITILVERYMREFIIFYYRSGALLHEFSFMQKIEHTKINFLLNNIMSSRYIRDLSKTITEYYTLSIIKSEDMHFLLSDQYLSTAALGIKGRFLNVSNRHIGFKEVILFIPLSSKYYIVYSNGHQPLYIEPNKVNTLTDTQIKEVNKTIINNSYKKCIGFNENAINDAIGDFESKSVGISLGQLESGGKTGATLKKELFFYKSDEDKWDFFTKYKFVNYKSTKRNDNCPCKSGKKFKKCCIDNHTASTKIMNQLDLIDKNPSSILVHPSATAERGIAEFSPQKQDPRNLKFNWDNLLSRF
;
A
#
# COMPACT_ATOMS: atom_id res chain seq x y z
N MET A 1 23.62 32.42 9.72
CA MET A 1 23.53 31.81 8.37
C MET A 1 22.15 31.21 8.22
N SER A 2 21.35 31.60 7.23
CA SER A 2 20.03 31.00 7.01
C SER A 2 20.21 29.55 6.57
N GLU A 3 19.90 28.56 7.43
CA GLU A 3 19.91 27.15 7.03
C GLU A 3 18.97 26.97 5.83
N HIS A 4 19.54 26.54 4.70
CA HIS A 4 18.79 26.15 3.51
C HIS A 4 18.11 24.80 3.76
N VAL A 5 16.93 24.60 3.16
CA VAL A 5 16.24 23.30 3.21
C VAL A 5 16.99 22.32 2.33
N ILE A 6 17.39 21.19 2.90
CA ILE A 6 18.12 20.14 2.19
C ILE A 6 17.16 19.27 1.38
N ASN A 7 17.70 18.44 0.50
CA ASN A 7 16.88 17.43 -0.18
C ASN A 7 16.40 16.38 0.83
N GLN A 8 15.13 16.00 0.79
CA GLN A 8 14.54 15.11 1.78
C GLN A 8 14.05 13.84 1.09
N HIS A 9 14.58 12.70 1.53
CA HIS A 9 14.21 11.41 0.95
C HIS A 9 12.94 10.87 1.60
N TYR A 10 12.00 10.41 0.80
CA TYR A 10 10.80 9.73 1.30
C TYR A 10 10.83 8.22 1.16
N ILE A 11 11.79 7.70 0.40
CA ILE A 11 12.25 6.32 0.51
C ILE A 11 13.69 6.34 1.05
N PRO A 12 14.05 5.51 2.05
CA PRO A 12 15.40 5.50 2.61
C PRO A 12 16.47 5.28 1.52
N GLN A 13 17.51 6.11 1.50
CA GLN A 13 18.64 5.99 0.58
C GLN A 13 19.37 4.66 0.75
N CYS A 14 19.46 4.13 1.98
CA CYS A 14 20.04 2.82 2.22
C CYS A 14 19.33 1.72 1.42
N VAL A 15 18.00 1.81 1.28
CA VAL A 15 17.21 0.87 0.47
C VAL A 15 17.38 1.18 -1.02
N LEU A 16 17.29 2.45 -1.44
CA LEU A 16 17.48 2.86 -2.84
C LEU A 16 18.81 2.37 -3.43
N LYS A 17 19.87 2.34 -2.61
CA LYS A 17 21.18 1.80 -2.98
C LYS A 17 21.11 0.34 -3.45
N HIS A 18 20.27 -0.49 -2.83
CA HIS A 18 20.08 -1.90 -3.19
C HIS A 18 19.23 -2.13 -4.46
N PHE A 19 18.73 -1.05 -5.06
CA PHE A 19 18.10 -1.03 -6.39
C PHE A 19 19.01 -0.36 -7.43
N SER A 20 20.19 0.13 -7.04
CA SER A 20 21.08 0.85 -7.93
C SER A 20 22.14 -0.06 -8.54
N ASN A 21 22.56 0.28 -9.76
CA ASN A 21 23.66 -0.39 -10.44
C ASN A 21 25.03 0.04 -9.91
N SER A 22 26.11 -0.52 -10.48
CA SER A 22 27.50 -0.20 -10.10
C SER A 22 27.89 1.28 -10.26
N LYS A 23 27.13 2.06 -11.05
CA LYS A 23 27.30 3.51 -11.22
C LYS A 23 26.45 4.33 -10.24
N ASN A 24 25.85 3.70 -9.22
CA ASN A 24 24.91 4.30 -8.28
C ASN A 24 23.65 4.87 -8.97
N GLN A 25 23.26 4.30 -10.11
CA GLN A 25 22.08 4.74 -10.87
C GLN A 25 20.94 3.76 -10.71
N VAL A 26 19.73 4.29 -10.62
CA VAL A 26 18.46 3.54 -10.70
C VAL A 26 17.76 3.93 -12.00
N VAL A 27 16.91 3.04 -12.51
CA VAL A 27 15.91 3.43 -13.51
C VAL A 27 14.68 3.93 -12.74
N GLU A 28 14.21 5.13 -13.02
CA GLU A 28 13.09 5.78 -12.36
C GLU A 28 11.99 6.08 -13.39
N ALA A 29 10.75 5.77 -13.03
CA ALA A 29 9.56 6.11 -13.79
C ALA A 29 8.75 7.18 -13.05
N LEU A 30 8.34 8.22 -13.77
CA LEU A 30 7.22 9.08 -13.38
C LEU A 30 5.95 8.38 -13.84
N VAL A 31 5.26 7.73 -12.91
CA VAL A 31 4.25 6.72 -13.24
C VAL A 31 3.06 7.30 -14.01
N ASP A 32 2.57 8.47 -13.62
CA ASP A 32 1.47 9.17 -14.32
C ASP A 32 1.85 9.63 -15.73
N LEU A 33 3.11 10.05 -15.92
CA LEU A 33 3.61 10.50 -17.23
C LEU A 33 4.10 9.34 -18.09
N LYS A 34 4.15 8.12 -17.54
CA LYS A 34 4.79 6.94 -18.12
C LYS A 34 6.19 7.23 -18.69
N ARG A 35 6.90 8.17 -18.06
CA ARG A 35 8.23 8.62 -18.49
C ARG A 35 9.29 7.91 -17.67
N ILE A 36 10.22 7.25 -18.35
CA ILE A 36 11.31 6.47 -17.75
C ILE A 36 12.64 7.18 -18.03
N TYR A 37 13.50 7.25 -17.03
CA TYR A 37 14.86 7.79 -17.15
C TYR A 37 15.80 7.18 -16.11
N LYS A 38 17.10 7.39 -16.28
CA LYS A 38 18.12 6.99 -15.31
C LYS A 38 18.49 8.17 -14.44
N THR A 39 18.64 7.95 -13.14
CA THR A 39 19.07 8.97 -12.18
C THR A 39 19.95 8.36 -11.10
N ASN A 40 20.71 9.18 -10.39
CA ASN A 40 21.45 8.71 -9.23
C ASN A 40 20.47 8.36 -8.10
N TYR A 41 20.69 7.25 -7.39
CA TYR A 41 19.78 6.83 -6.31
C TYR A 41 19.65 7.91 -5.20
N ARG A 42 20.69 8.73 -4.98
CA ARG A 42 20.70 9.85 -4.03
C ARG A 42 19.87 11.06 -4.49
N GLN A 43 19.38 11.05 -5.72
CA GLN A 43 18.49 12.07 -6.28
C GLN A 43 17.10 11.51 -6.59
N SER A 44 16.92 10.19 -6.46
CA SER A 44 15.65 9.50 -6.62
C SER A 44 14.81 9.62 -5.36
N MET A 45 13.48 9.45 -5.50
CA MET A 45 12.53 9.35 -4.39
C MET A 45 12.73 10.39 -3.27
N SER A 46 13.00 11.62 -3.67
CA SER A 46 13.28 12.76 -2.79
C SER A 46 12.78 14.06 -3.38
N GLU A 47 12.40 14.98 -2.49
CA GLU A 47 11.92 16.32 -2.82
C GLU A 47 12.34 17.29 -1.70
N ARG A 48 12.52 18.58 -2.03
CA ARG A 48 12.68 19.61 -1.01
C ARG A 48 11.34 19.93 -0.35
N TYR A 49 11.37 20.34 0.91
CA TYR A 49 10.19 20.76 1.67
C TYR A 49 9.16 19.65 1.98
N THR A 50 9.48 18.39 1.66
CA THR A 50 8.63 17.22 1.93
C THR A 50 8.14 17.16 3.38
N TYR A 51 9.04 17.41 4.33
CA TYR A 51 8.80 17.27 5.78
C TYR A 51 8.75 18.59 6.55
N GLU A 52 8.69 19.73 5.86
CA GLU A 52 8.77 21.03 6.50
C GLU A 52 7.41 21.45 7.10
N HIS A 53 7.47 21.98 8.31
CA HIS A 53 6.30 22.46 9.06
C HIS A 53 6.65 23.74 9.82
N PRO A 54 5.79 24.79 9.83
CA PRO A 54 6.10 26.08 10.44
C PRO A 54 6.45 26.02 11.94
N ALA A 55 5.89 25.04 12.65
CA ALA A 55 6.14 24.81 14.08
C ALA A 55 7.40 23.97 14.38
N LEU A 56 8.12 23.51 13.37
CA LEU A 56 9.34 22.70 13.54
C LEU A 56 10.55 23.48 13.04
N GLU A 57 11.71 23.22 13.65
CA GLU A 57 12.98 23.68 13.10
C GLU A 57 13.19 23.09 11.69
N LYS A 58 13.86 23.86 10.84
CA LYS A 58 14.16 23.44 9.47
C LYS A 58 14.92 22.12 9.46
N ASN A 59 14.55 21.24 8.53
CA ASN A 59 15.16 19.91 8.36
C ASN A 59 15.06 19.01 9.61
N LYS A 60 14.27 19.34 10.65
CA LYS A 60 14.22 18.58 11.91
C LYS A 60 13.82 17.13 11.70
N LEU A 61 12.80 16.89 10.87
CA LEU A 61 12.33 15.53 10.56
C LEU A 61 13.30 14.77 9.67
N GLU A 62 13.90 15.42 8.67
CA GLU A 62 14.94 14.78 7.86
C GLU A 62 16.15 14.37 8.70
N LYS A 63 16.60 15.24 9.63
CA LYS A 63 17.66 14.93 10.59
C LYS A 63 17.27 13.76 11.50
N TYR A 64 16.01 13.64 11.90
CA TYR A 64 15.50 12.51 12.67
C TYR A 64 15.53 11.20 11.86
N PHE A 65 14.99 11.20 10.64
CA PHE A 65 14.98 10.02 9.79
C PHE A 65 16.39 9.57 9.38
N SER A 66 17.30 10.53 9.12
CA SER A 66 18.70 10.23 8.82
C SER A 66 19.41 9.47 9.94
N LYS A 67 19.06 9.73 11.21
CA LYS A 67 19.61 8.98 12.36
C LYS A 67 19.14 7.52 12.36
N ILE A 68 17.86 7.28 12.07
CA ILE A 68 17.31 5.94 11.96
C ILE A 68 17.99 5.20 10.79
N GLU A 69 18.07 5.87 9.65
CA GLU A 69 18.65 5.31 8.43
C GLU A 69 20.14 4.94 8.60
N GLY A 70 20.88 5.71 9.41
CA GLY A 70 22.28 5.47 9.71
C GLY A 70 22.57 4.06 10.24
N TYR A 71 21.79 3.57 11.20
CA TYR A 71 21.96 2.19 11.70
C TYR A 71 21.17 1.17 10.86
N PHE A 72 20.05 1.58 10.27
CA PHE A 72 19.19 0.67 9.53
C PHE A 72 19.84 0.15 8.24
N SER A 73 20.78 0.89 7.66
CA SER A 73 21.61 0.41 6.56
C SER A 73 22.30 -0.92 6.87
N ASP A 74 22.88 -1.06 8.06
CA ASP A 74 23.55 -2.29 8.47
C ASP A 74 22.56 -3.42 8.74
N VAL A 75 21.36 -3.07 9.24
CA VAL A 75 20.26 -4.03 9.41
C VAL A 75 19.84 -4.66 8.09
N ILE A 76 19.64 -3.86 7.03
CA ILE A 76 19.28 -4.37 5.70
C ILE A 76 20.37 -5.31 5.16
N ASN A 77 21.65 -4.91 5.26
CA ASN A 77 22.76 -5.76 4.85
C ASN A 77 22.81 -7.08 5.64
N ASN A 78 22.57 -7.03 6.94
CA ASN A 78 22.53 -8.22 7.78
C ASN A 78 21.38 -9.17 7.39
N ILE A 79 20.18 -8.64 7.14
CA ILE A 79 19.05 -9.45 6.65
C ILE A 79 19.40 -10.10 5.31
N LEU A 80 19.98 -9.34 4.37
CA LEU A 80 20.38 -9.87 3.06
C LEU A 80 21.45 -10.96 3.19
N ASN A 81 22.41 -10.82 4.11
CA ASN A 81 23.42 -11.85 4.36
C ASN A 81 22.80 -13.10 4.98
N LYS A 82 21.88 -12.94 5.96
CA LYS A 82 21.15 -14.07 6.56
C LYS A 82 20.31 -14.83 5.53
N ILE A 83 19.70 -14.14 4.57
CA ILE A 83 19.00 -14.80 3.46
C ILE A 83 19.96 -15.67 2.65
N LYS A 84 21.17 -15.18 2.32
CA LYS A 84 22.17 -15.97 1.59
C LYS A 84 22.66 -17.17 2.41
N GLU A 85 23.00 -16.97 3.68
CA GLU A 85 23.41 -18.06 4.58
C GLU A 85 22.32 -19.16 4.65
N PHE A 86 21.05 -18.78 4.65
CA PHE A 86 19.93 -19.73 4.62
C PHE A 86 19.86 -20.48 3.29
N GLU A 87 19.98 -19.77 2.16
CA GLU A 87 20.00 -20.40 0.83
C GLU A 87 21.19 -21.37 0.65
N GLU A 88 22.30 -21.12 1.34
CA GLU A 88 23.49 -21.99 1.41
C GLU A 88 23.35 -23.14 2.43
N GLY A 89 22.25 -23.18 3.20
CA GLY A 89 21.97 -24.22 4.20
C GLY A 89 22.75 -24.07 5.51
N HIS A 90 23.30 -22.88 5.80
CA HIS A 90 24.09 -22.61 7.00
C HIS A 90 23.26 -22.24 8.23
N ILE A 91 22.04 -21.75 8.03
CA ILE A 91 21.15 -21.31 9.11
C ILE A 91 19.71 -21.75 8.88
N GLU A 92 18.90 -21.66 9.92
CA GLU A 92 17.45 -21.88 9.83
C GLU A 92 16.70 -20.61 9.44
N PHE A 93 15.57 -20.75 8.75
CA PHE A 93 14.73 -19.61 8.33
C PHE A 93 14.30 -18.73 9.52
N ARG A 94 14.13 -19.35 10.69
CA ARG A 94 13.75 -18.68 11.94
C ARG A 94 14.74 -17.57 12.34
N GLU A 95 16.02 -17.69 11.99
CA GLU A 95 17.01 -16.65 12.26
C GLU A 95 16.72 -15.37 11.47
N ILE A 96 16.31 -15.51 10.20
CA ILE A 96 15.85 -14.37 9.37
C ILE A 96 14.60 -13.76 10.00
N THR A 97 13.63 -14.60 10.40
CA THR A 97 12.39 -14.14 11.05
C THR A 97 12.68 -13.31 12.30
N ILE A 98 13.52 -13.81 13.23
CA ILE A 98 13.86 -13.09 14.46
C ILE A 98 14.48 -11.73 14.15
N LEU A 99 15.37 -11.67 13.15
CA LEU A 99 16.03 -10.43 12.76
C LEU A 99 15.03 -9.43 12.16
N VAL A 100 14.17 -9.87 11.23
CA VAL A 100 13.15 -9.01 10.62
C VAL A 100 12.15 -8.49 11.67
N GLU A 101 11.64 -9.37 12.52
CA GLU A 101 10.65 -9.03 13.56
C GLU A 101 11.21 -8.03 14.58
N ARG A 102 12.51 -8.15 14.92
CA ARG A 102 13.21 -7.21 15.81
C ARG A 102 13.17 -5.77 15.31
N TYR A 103 13.21 -5.58 13.99
CA TYR A 103 13.24 -4.26 13.34
C TYR A 103 11.93 -3.88 12.62
N MET A 104 10.82 -4.55 12.95
CA MET A 104 9.51 -4.28 12.34
C MET A 104 9.04 -2.82 12.55
N ARG A 105 9.43 -2.19 13.67
CA ARG A 105 9.06 -0.81 13.96
C ARG A 105 9.66 0.17 12.95
N GLU A 106 10.92 -0.01 12.60
CA GLU A 106 11.64 0.80 11.61
C GLU A 106 11.01 0.64 10.23
N PHE A 107 10.64 -0.58 9.85
CA PHE A 107 9.91 -0.82 8.60
C PHE A 107 8.60 0.00 8.56
N ILE A 108 7.82 0.00 9.66
CA ILE A 108 6.59 0.79 9.78
C ILE A 108 6.86 2.30 9.84
N ILE A 109 7.96 2.76 10.43
CA ILE A 109 8.31 4.20 10.43
C ILE A 109 8.59 4.66 9.01
N PHE A 110 9.36 3.88 8.23
CA PHE A 110 9.61 4.19 6.83
C PHE A 110 8.37 4.06 5.94
N TYR A 111 7.43 3.19 6.31
CA TYR A 111 6.11 3.16 5.70
C TYR A 111 5.44 4.53 5.82
N TYR A 112 5.27 5.06 7.03
CA TYR A 112 4.60 6.35 7.26
C TYR A 112 5.34 7.54 6.65
N ARG A 113 6.68 7.50 6.60
CA ARG A 113 7.54 8.49 5.94
C ARG A 113 7.32 8.57 4.41
N SER A 114 6.78 7.52 3.79
CA SER A 114 6.77 7.33 2.34
C SER A 114 5.94 8.36 1.57
N GLY A 115 6.38 8.67 0.35
CA GLY A 115 5.81 9.74 -0.48
C GLY A 115 4.34 9.50 -0.83
N ALA A 116 3.98 8.25 -1.10
CA ALA A 116 2.61 7.83 -1.34
C ALA A 116 1.67 8.17 -0.16
N LEU A 117 2.07 7.85 1.08
CA LEU A 117 1.25 8.16 2.25
C LEU A 117 1.15 9.67 2.50
N LEU A 118 2.22 10.43 2.28
CA LEU A 118 2.16 11.89 2.38
C LEU A 118 1.23 12.49 1.32
N HIS A 119 1.24 11.92 0.11
CA HIS A 119 0.31 12.30 -0.95
C HIS A 119 -1.13 12.05 -0.50
N GLU A 120 -1.41 10.86 0.03
CA GLU A 120 -2.72 10.49 0.58
C GLU A 120 -3.17 11.41 1.74
N PHE A 121 -2.29 11.75 2.69
CA PHE A 121 -2.60 12.70 3.78
C PHE A 121 -2.91 14.12 3.29
N SER A 122 -2.40 14.50 2.12
CA SER A 122 -2.55 15.85 1.56
C SER A 122 -3.74 16.02 0.62
N PHE A 123 -4.34 14.91 0.14
CA PHE A 123 -5.26 14.91 -1.01
C PHE A 123 -6.46 15.86 -0.85
N MET A 124 -7.11 15.88 0.32
CA MET A 124 -8.27 16.75 0.59
C MET A 124 -7.92 18.02 1.37
N GLN A 125 -6.65 18.21 1.74
CA GLN A 125 -6.28 19.27 2.66
C GLN A 125 -6.00 20.58 1.91
N LYS A 126 -6.64 21.66 2.38
CA LYS A 126 -6.32 23.03 1.94
C LYS A 126 -4.96 23.48 2.46
N ILE A 127 -4.59 23.03 3.67
CA ILE A 127 -3.34 23.37 4.34
C ILE A 127 -2.33 22.25 4.10
N GLU A 128 -1.26 22.55 3.38
CA GLU A 128 -0.25 21.56 3.00
C GLU A 128 0.46 20.91 4.21
N HIS A 129 0.64 21.67 5.28
CA HIS A 129 1.35 21.21 6.48
C HIS A 129 0.59 20.16 7.29
N THR A 130 -0.72 19.98 7.08
CA THR A 130 -1.52 18.98 7.81
C THR A 130 -1.01 17.55 7.59
N LYS A 131 -0.39 17.26 6.45
CA LYS A 131 0.23 15.96 6.16
C LYS A 131 1.29 15.57 7.19
N ILE A 132 2.02 16.57 7.72
CA ILE A 132 3.07 16.35 8.73
C ILE A 132 2.46 16.03 10.09
N ASN A 133 1.31 16.64 10.44
CA ASN A 133 0.60 16.30 11.67
C ASN A 133 0.12 14.84 11.65
N PHE A 134 -0.42 14.37 10.53
CA PHE A 134 -0.82 12.96 10.39
C PHE A 134 0.37 12.01 10.44
N LEU A 135 1.47 12.33 9.76
CA LEU A 135 2.73 11.59 9.88
C LEU A 135 3.16 11.47 11.34
N LEU A 136 3.25 12.61 12.05
CA LEU A 136 3.72 12.67 13.44
C LEU A 136 2.80 11.92 14.39
N ASN A 137 1.47 12.05 14.25
CA ASN A 137 0.51 11.35 15.10
C ASN A 137 0.63 9.81 14.99
N ASN A 138 1.06 9.31 13.84
CA ASN A 138 1.31 7.89 13.64
C ASN A 138 2.68 7.46 14.21
N ILE A 139 3.76 8.16 13.86
CA ILE A 139 5.11 7.72 14.25
C ILE A 139 5.49 8.04 15.71
N MET A 140 4.92 9.09 16.30
CA MET A 140 5.22 9.48 17.69
C MET A 140 4.48 8.61 18.72
N SER A 141 3.45 7.88 18.31
CA SER A 141 2.74 6.95 19.19
C SER A 141 3.50 5.63 19.29
N SER A 142 4.46 5.55 20.22
CA SER A 142 5.30 4.36 20.44
C SER A 142 4.49 3.09 20.70
N ARG A 143 3.37 3.22 21.46
CA ARG A 143 2.42 2.13 21.69
C ARG A 143 1.79 1.67 20.39
N TYR A 144 1.28 2.59 19.57
CA TYR A 144 0.64 2.26 18.31
C TYR A 144 1.57 1.51 17.34
N ILE A 145 2.79 2.04 17.12
CA ILE A 145 3.79 1.39 16.25
C ILE A 145 4.16 0.01 16.77
N ARG A 146 4.33 -0.15 18.09
CA ARG A 146 4.60 -1.45 18.71
C ARG A 146 3.45 -2.42 18.51
N ASP A 147 2.21 -2.00 18.74
CA ASP A 147 1.05 -2.88 18.67
C ASP A 147 0.72 -3.26 17.21
N LEU A 148 0.96 -2.35 16.26
CA LEU A 148 0.89 -2.66 14.82
C LEU A 148 2.02 -3.62 14.40
N SER A 149 3.25 -3.45 14.92
CA SER A 149 4.35 -4.40 14.71
C SER A 149 3.97 -5.78 15.20
N LYS A 150 3.47 -5.88 16.45
CA LYS A 150 2.98 -7.13 17.04
C LYS A 150 1.90 -7.78 16.18
N THR A 151 1.01 -6.96 15.61
CA THR A 151 -0.04 -7.45 14.73
C THR A 151 0.52 -8.12 13.48
N ILE A 152 1.50 -7.48 12.82
CA ILE A 152 2.15 -8.06 11.64
C ILE A 152 2.86 -9.37 12.03
N THR A 153 3.64 -9.37 13.12
CA THR A 153 4.46 -10.52 13.49
C THR A 153 3.67 -11.71 14.05
N GLU A 154 2.50 -11.48 14.66
CA GLU A 154 1.70 -12.57 15.25
C GLU A 154 0.61 -13.10 14.32
N TYR A 155 0.04 -12.26 13.46
CA TYR A 155 -1.14 -12.63 12.66
C TYR A 155 -0.89 -12.74 11.16
N TYR A 156 0.31 -12.37 10.69
CA TYR A 156 0.71 -12.57 9.29
C TYR A 156 1.83 -13.60 9.24
N THR A 157 1.82 -14.40 8.18
CA THR A 157 2.87 -15.38 7.92
C THR A 157 3.97 -14.72 7.10
N LEU A 158 5.22 -14.82 7.57
CA LEU A 158 6.40 -14.30 6.89
C LEU A 158 6.86 -15.28 5.80
N SER A 159 7.31 -14.74 4.67
CA SER A 159 8.03 -15.41 3.60
C SER A 159 9.02 -14.44 2.97
N ILE A 160 10.00 -14.95 2.23
CA ILE A 160 10.86 -14.14 1.36
C ILE A 160 10.56 -14.51 -0.09
N ILE A 161 10.53 -13.53 -0.99
CA ILE A 161 10.48 -13.76 -2.44
C ILE A 161 11.78 -13.28 -3.09
N LYS A 162 12.23 -14.00 -4.10
CA LYS A 162 13.49 -13.80 -4.80
C LYS A 162 13.27 -13.70 -6.31
N SER A 163 13.96 -12.75 -6.94
CA SER A 163 14.09 -12.64 -8.40
C SER A 163 15.55 -12.85 -8.78
N GLU A 164 15.86 -13.87 -9.57
CA GLU A 164 17.26 -14.12 -9.98
C GLU A 164 17.83 -12.97 -10.82
N ASP A 165 17.01 -12.38 -11.69
CA ASP A 165 17.39 -11.31 -12.61
C ASP A 165 17.26 -9.88 -12.03
N MET A 166 17.03 -9.77 -10.72
CA MET A 166 16.90 -8.46 -10.02
C MET A 166 15.75 -7.60 -10.58
N HIS A 167 14.62 -8.23 -10.88
CA HIS A 167 13.46 -7.60 -11.52
C HIS A 167 12.45 -6.96 -10.56
N PHE A 168 12.65 -7.00 -9.24
CA PHE A 168 11.71 -6.31 -8.35
C PHE A 168 11.81 -4.79 -8.49
N LEU A 169 10.65 -4.15 -8.52
CA LEU A 169 10.50 -2.70 -8.50
C LEU A 169 10.40 -2.17 -7.07
N LEU A 170 10.53 -0.85 -6.89
CA LEU A 170 10.27 -0.14 -5.63
C LEU A 170 9.39 1.08 -5.89
N SER A 171 8.22 1.13 -5.26
CA SER A 171 7.31 2.26 -5.32
C SER A 171 7.73 3.40 -4.38
N ASP A 172 7.15 4.59 -4.56
CA ASP A 172 7.22 5.68 -3.59
C ASP A 172 6.37 5.41 -2.32
N GLN A 173 5.80 4.22 -2.20
CA GLN A 173 5.21 3.64 -1.01
C GLN A 173 6.11 2.52 -0.45
N TYR A 174 6.88 2.83 0.60
CA TYR A 174 7.92 1.91 1.10
C TYR A 174 7.42 0.49 1.39
N LEU A 175 6.25 0.34 2.05
CA LEU A 175 5.55 -0.94 2.15
C LEU A 175 4.38 -0.93 1.17
N SER A 176 4.48 -1.78 0.15
CA SER A 176 3.38 -1.99 -0.79
C SER A 176 2.38 -2.97 -0.18
N THR A 177 1.09 -2.67 -0.29
CA THR A 177 0.01 -3.52 0.27
C THR A 177 -1.06 -3.79 -0.77
N ALA A 178 -1.65 -4.98 -0.71
CA ALA A 178 -2.81 -5.34 -1.52
C ALA A 178 -3.78 -6.23 -0.74
N ALA A 179 -5.05 -6.16 -1.11
CA ALA A 179 -6.07 -7.07 -0.59
C ALA A 179 -6.01 -8.42 -1.32
N LEU A 180 -6.13 -9.50 -0.56
CA LEU A 180 -6.29 -10.88 -1.06
C LEU A 180 -7.78 -11.31 -1.14
N GLY A 181 -8.68 -10.34 -0.97
CA GLY A 181 -10.12 -10.56 -0.97
C GLY A 181 -10.88 -9.26 -0.71
N ILE A 182 -12.06 -9.14 -1.32
CA ILE A 182 -12.96 -8.01 -1.09
C ILE A 182 -13.64 -8.16 0.28
N LYS A 183 -13.65 -7.08 1.07
CA LYS A 183 -14.24 -7.02 2.41
C LYS A 183 -15.44 -6.08 2.44
N GLY A 184 -15.39 -5.01 1.66
CA GLY A 184 -16.49 -4.06 1.54
C GLY A 184 -16.02 -2.64 1.29
N ARG A 185 -16.96 -1.70 1.40
CA ARG A 185 -16.67 -0.26 1.34
C ARG A 185 -16.85 0.32 2.73
N PHE A 186 -15.81 0.99 3.21
CA PHE A 186 -15.78 1.57 4.55
C PHE A 186 -15.73 3.09 4.47
N LEU A 187 -15.99 3.76 5.60
CA LEU A 187 -15.92 5.22 5.65
C LEU A 187 -14.49 5.73 5.58
N ASN A 188 -13.56 5.17 6.36
CA ASN A 188 -12.22 5.72 6.58
C ASN A 188 -11.06 4.76 6.31
N VAL A 189 -11.35 3.53 5.87
CA VAL A 189 -10.36 2.48 5.58
C VAL A 189 -10.63 1.83 4.22
N SER A 190 -9.61 1.20 3.66
CA SER A 190 -9.64 0.46 2.38
C SER A 190 -9.38 -1.02 2.63
N ASN A 191 -9.57 -1.86 1.62
CA ASN A 191 -9.48 -3.32 1.76
C ASN A 191 -8.06 -3.85 2.06
N ARG A 192 -7.05 -2.98 1.97
CA ARG A 192 -5.60 -3.27 2.04
C ARG A 192 -4.87 -2.61 3.21
N HIS A 193 -5.59 -2.26 4.28
CA HIS A 193 -4.97 -1.70 5.49
C HIS A 193 -4.14 -2.75 6.22
N ILE A 194 -2.98 -2.34 6.76
CA ILE A 194 -2.15 -3.22 7.58
C ILE A 194 -2.94 -3.66 8.82
N GLY A 195 -2.81 -4.92 9.22
CA GLY A 195 -3.55 -5.52 10.34
C GLY A 195 -4.91 -6.12 9.95
N PHE A 196 -5.38 -5.90 8.71
CA PHE A 196 -6.59 -6.56 8.22
C PHE A 196 -6.32 -8.02 7.81
N LYS A 197 -7.32 -8.89 7.98
CA LYS A 197 -7.34 -10.24 7.39
C LYS A 197 -7.25 -10.16 5.86
N GLU A 198 -6.82 -11.21 5.17
CA GLU A 198 -6.81 -11.21 3.68
C GLU A 198 -6.04 -10.01 3.08
N VAL A 199 -4.83 -9.76 3.57
CA VAL A 199 -3.93 -8.71 3.10
C VAL A 199 -2.53 -9.27 2.94
N ILE A 200 -1.84 -8.81 1.89
CA ILE A 200 -0.43 -9.08 1.64
C ILE A 200 0.36 -7.77 1.69
N LEU A 201 1.54 -7.85 2.30
CA LEU A 201 2.49 -6.76 2.50
C LEU A 201 3.80 -7.13 1.83
N PHE A 202 4.36 -6.22 1.05
CA PHE A 202 5.65 -6.36 0.38
C PHE A 202 6.61 -5.31 0.94
N ILE A 203 7.66 -5.78 1.63
CA ILE A 203 8.70 -4.94 2.21
C ILE A 203 9.99 -5.09 1.38
N PRO A 204 10.47 -4.03 0.72
CA PRO A 204 11.68 -4.07 -0.10
C PRO A 204 12.93 -4.29 0.75
N LEU A 205 13.80 -5.20 0.31
CA LEU A 205 15.19 -5.28 0.78
C LEU A 205 16.15 -4.89 -0.34
N SER A 206 15.90 -5.38 -1.55
CA SER A 206 16.70 -5.10 -2.74
C SER A 206 15.89 -5.38 -4.01
N SER A 207 16.45 -5.05 -5.16
CA SER A 207 15.92 -5.49 -6.47
C SER A 207 15.84 -7.01 -6.63
N LYS A 208 16.55 -7.78 -5.79
CA LYS A 208 16.55 -9.25 -5.77
C LYS A 208 15.58 -9.85 -4.75
N TYR A 209 15.38 -9.21 -3.59
CA TYR A 209 14.66 -9.79 -2.46
C TYR A 209 13.62 -8.85 -1.87
N TYR A 210 12.47 -9.43 -1.55
CA TYR A 210 11.38 -8.79 -0.80
C TYR A 210 10.97 -9.69 0.37
N ILE A 211 10.69 -9.07 1.53
CA ILE A 211 9.97 -9.75 2.61
C ILE A 211 8.48 -9.66 2.29
N VAL A 212 7.78 -10.76 2.48
CA VAL A 212 6.33 -10.85 2.32
C VAL A 212 5.71 -11.24 3.64
N TYR A 213 4.78 -10.43 4.12
CA TYR A 213 3.87 -10.81 5.19
C TYR A 213 2.48 -10.95 4.61
N SER A 214 1.82 -12.09 4.83
CA SER A 214 0.46 -12.28 4.33
C SER A 214 -0.45 -12.97 5.32
N ASN A 215 -1.74 -12.65 5.24
CA ASN A 215 -2.80 -13.31 5.99
C ASN A 215 -3.93 -13.64 5.00
N GLY A 216 -4.51 -14.84 5.10
CA GLY A 216 -5.62 -15.28 4.24
C GLY A 216 -5.16 -16.04 3.00
N HIS A 217 -5.86 -15.87 1.88
CA HIS A 217 -5.59 -16.62 0.64
C HIS A 217 -4.38 -16.07 -0.12
N GLN A 218 -3.18 -16.36 0.36
CA GLN A 218 -1.93 -15.95 -0.28
C GLN A 218 -1.68 -16.68 -1.62
N PRO A 219 -0.90 -16.10 -2.55
CA PRO A 219 -0.57 -16.76 -3.81
C PRO A 219 0.19 -18.07 -3.57
N LEU A 220 -0.18 -19.13 -4.29
CA LEU A 220 0.35 -20.49 -4.06
C LEU A 220 1.87 -20.60 -4.19
N TYR A 221 2.49 -19.72 -4.96
CA TYR A 221 3.93 -19.70 -5.19
C TYR A 221 4.72 -18.97 -4.09
N ILE A 222 4.03 -18.35 -3.13
CA ILE A 222 4.64 -17.77 -1.94
C ILE A 222 4.38 -18.76 -0.84
N GLU A 223 5.29 -19.71 -0.65
CA GLU A 223 5.20 -20.66 0.45
C GLU A 223 5.67 -20.03 1.76
N PRO A 224 4.97 -20.30 2.88
CA PRO A 224 5.28 -19.72 4.16
C PRO A 224 6.63 -20.20 4.68
N ASN A 225 7.35 -19.32 5.39
CA ASN A 225 8.62 -19.61 6.03
C ASN A 225 9.73 -20.12 5.09
N LYS A 226 9.73 -19.66 3.84
CA LYS A 226 10.73 -20.02 2.82
C LYS A 226 11.25 -18.81 2.05
N VAL A 227 12.36 -19.00 1.34
CA VAL A 227 12.80 -18.15 0.24
C VAL A 227 12.24 -18.71 -1.06
N ASN A 228 11.28 -18.00 -1.65
CA ASN A 228 10.55 -18.42 -2.84
C ASN A 228 11.16 -17.77 -4.08
N THR A 229 11.80 -18.56 -4.93
CA THR A 229 12.32 -18.08 -6.21
C THR A 229 11.19 -17.97 -7.22
N LEU A 230 10.92 -16.74 -7.66
CA LEU A 230 9.80 -16.44 -8.54
C LEU A 230 10.19 -16.55 -10.01
N THR A 231 9.27 -17.05 -10.82
CA THR A 231 9.33 -16.98 -12.28
C THR A 231 9.02 -15.56 -12.77
N ASP A 232 9.37 -15.23 -14.01
CA ASP A 232 9.06 -13.92 -14.60
C ASP A 232 7.56 -13.56 -14.57
N THR A 233 6.68 -14.55 -14.75
CA THR A 233 5.23 -14.31 -14.71
C THR A 233 4.79 -13.91 -13.30
N GLN A 234 5.30 -14.59 -12.27
CA GLN A 234 5.01 -14.28 -10.87
C GLN A 234 5.63 -12.94 -10.44
N ILE A 235 6.81 -12.60 -10.96
CA ILE A 235 7.43 -11.29 -10.76
C ILE A 235 6.56 -10.19 -11.38
N LYS A 236 6.01 -10.40 -12.59
CA LYS A 236 5.08 -9.44 -13.22
C LYS A 236 3.83 -9.19 -12.37
N GLU A 237 3.25 -10.25 -11.78
CA GLU A 237 2.10 -10.11 -10.86
C GLU A 237 2.45 -9.28 -9.62
N VAL A 238 3.61 -9.52 -9.01
CA VAL A 238 4.11 -8.74 -7.87
C VAL A 238 4.41 -7.30 -8.26
N ASN A 239 5.12 -7.08 -9.38
CA ASN A 239 5.48 -5.75 -9.86
C ASN A 239 4.27 -4.93 -10.26
N LYS A 240 3.23 -5.53 -10.85
CA LYS A 240 1.95 -4.88 -11.09
C LYS A 240 1.34 -4.36 -9.80
N THR A 241 1.44 -5.13 -8.72
CA THR A 241 0.99 -4.70 -7.38
C THR A 241 1.85 -3.55 -6.86
N ILE A 242 3.18 -3.67 -6.94
CA ILE A 242 4.12 -2.64 -6.45
C ILE A 242 3.92 -1.32 -7.19
N ILE A 243 3.92 -1.31 -8.53
CA ILE A 243 3.80 -0.08 -9.31
C ILE A 243 2.46 0.62 -9.06
N ASN A 244 1.38 -0.14 -8.82
CA ASN A 244 0.07 0.44 -8.52
C ASN A 244 -0.06 0.97 -7.08
N ASN A 245 0.89 0.66 -6.19
CA ASN A 245 1.05 1.36 -4.90
C ASN A 245 1.72 2.74 -5.07
N SER A 246 2.32 3.04 -6.23
CA SER A 246 2.93 4.35 -6.47
C SER A 246 1.91 5.45 -6.73
N TYR A 247 2.27 6.70 -6.36
CA TYR A 247 1.54 7.91 -6.79
C TYR A 247 2.34 8.79 -7.76
N LYS A 248 3.63 8.99 -7.52
CA LYS A 248 4.49 9.84 -8.37
C LYS A 248 5.56 9.04 -9.07
N LYS A 249 6.22 8.15 -8.33
CA LYS A 249 7.45 7.51 -8.79
C LYS A 249 7.48 6.01 -8.49
N CYS A 250 8.17 5.28 -9.36
CA CYS A 250 8.55 3.89 -9.16
C CYS A 250 9.96 3.70 -9.73
N ILE A 251 10.81 2.91 -9.07
CA ILE A 251 12.16 2.62 -9.54
C ILE A 251 12.38 1.12 -9.73
N GLY A 252 13.43 0.78 -10.45
CA GLY A 252 13.87 -0.58 -10.70
C GLY A 252 15.36 -0.59 -10.99
N PHE A 253 15.97 -1.77 -10.85
CA PHE A 253 17.39 -1.97 -11.13
C PHE A 253 17.69 -1.90 -12.63
N ASN A 254 16.83 -2.50 -13.44
CA ASN A 254 16.95 -2.50 -14.89
C ASN A 254 15.71 -1.94 -15.57
N GLU A 255 15.90 -1.58 -16.84
CA GLU A 255 14.90 -0.87 -17.64
C GLU A 255 13.76 -1.79 -18.09
N ASN A 256 14.06 -3.07 -18.32
CA ASN A 256 13.09 -4.08 -18.71
C ASN A 256 11.99 -4.26 -17.66
N ALA A 257 12.37 -4.38 -16.38
CA ALA A 257 11.41 -4.54 -15.29
C ALA A 257 10.39 -3.39 -15.20
N ILE A 258 10.84 -2.15 -15.41
CA ILE A 258 9.96 -0.98 -15.39
C ILE A 258 9.11 -0.90 -16.65
N ASN A 259 9.69 -1.13 -17.83
CA ASN A 259 8.97 -1.10 -19.11
C ASN A 259 7.83 -2.13 -19.12
N ASP A 260 8.05 -3.30 -18.55
CA ASP A 260 7.02 -4.34 -18.45
C ASP A 260 5.87 -3.90 -17.51
N ALA A 261 6.19 -3.27 -16.37
CA ALA A 261 5.18 -2.92 -15.37
C ALA A 261 4.46 -1.59 -15.64
N ILE A 262 5.08 -0.62 -16.33
CA ILE A 262 4.49 0.71 -16.56
C ILE A 262 3.21 0.66 -17.39
N GLY A 263 3.05 -0.38 -18.21
CA GLY A 263 1.82 -0.66 -18.96
C GLY A 263 0.64 -0.97 -18.04
N ASP A 264 0.88 -1.63 -16.92
CA ASP A 264 -0.11 -2.03 -15.91
C ASP A 264 -0.41 -0.94 -14.88
N PHE A 265 0.30 0.20 -14.91
CA PHE A 265 0.01 1.30 -14.00
C PHE A 265 -1.32 1.96 -14.33
N GLU A 266 -2.20 2.01 -13.33
CA GLU A 266 -3.48 2.71 -13.42
C GLU A 266 -3.45 3.97 -12.57
N SER A 267 -3.54 5.12 -13.24
CA SER A 267 -3.70 6.42 -12.56
C SER A 267 -5.09 6.48 -11.94
N LYS A 268 -5.16 6.30 -10.61
CA LYS A 268 -6.38 6.39 -9.81
C LYS A 268 -6.10 7.35 -8.66
N SER A 269 -6.96 8.36 -8.54
CA SER A 269 -6.96 9.27 -7.39
C SER A 269 -7.29 8.52 -6.10
N VAL A 270 -6.88 9.13 -4.98
CA VAL A 270 -7.28 8.69 -3.64
C VAL A 270 -8.81 8.66 -3.53
N GLY A 271 -9.35 7.64 -2.88
CA GLY A 271 -10.80 7.51 -2.71
C GLY A 271 -11.34 8.50 -1.70
N ILE A 272 -12.61 8.89 -1.84
CA ILE A 272 -13.34 9.66 -0.82
C ILE A 272 -14.59 8.88 -0.45
N SER A 273 -14.85 8.76 0.85
CA SER A 273 -16.11 8.29 1.40
C SER A 273 -16.85 9.45 2.04
N LEU A 274 -18.15 9.57 1.78
CA LEU A 274 -19.03 10.58 2.35
C LEU A 274 -20.18 9.87 3.03
N GLY A 275 -20.49 10.27 4.26
CA GLY A 275 -21.60 9.75 5.04
C GLY A 275 -22.54 10.87 5.46
N GLN A 276 -23.83 10.57 5.50
CA GLN A 276 -24.84 11.40 6.15
C GLN A 276 -25.47 10.56 7.26
N LEU A 277 -25.41 11.09 8.47
CA LEU A 277 -26.05 10.51 9.65
C LEU A 277 -27.55 10.83 9.64
N GLU A 278 -28.35 10.01 10.29
CA GLU A 278 -29.80 10.25 10.46
C GLU A 278 -30.09 11.58 11.15
N SER A 279 -29.19 12.03 12.02
CA SER A 279 -29.25 13.36 12.66
C SER A 279 -29.04 14.54 11.70
N GLY A 280 -28.81 14.29 10.41
CA GLY A 280 -28.47 15.28 9.40
C GLY A 280 -26.98 15.67 9.39
N GLY A 281 -26.18 15.16 10.33
CA GLY A 281 -24.74 15.36 10.37
C GLY A 281 -24.04 14.76 9.14
N LYS A 282 -23.06 15.46 8.58
CA LYS A 282 -22.25 14.98 7.45
C LYS A 282 -20.86 14.59 7.93
N THR A 283 -20.32 13.53 7.37
CA THR A 283 -18.95 13.07 7.62
C THR A 283 -18.27 12.69 6.31
N GLY A 284 -16.95 12.66 6.31
CA GLY A 284 -16.19 12.19 5.17
C GLY A 284 -14.77 11.84 5.54
N ALA A 285 -14.17 10.95 4.75
CA ALA A 285 -12.78 10.56 4.92
C ALA A 285 -12.12 10.22 3.59
N THR A 286 -10.80 10.44 3.57
CA THR A 286 -9.91 10.04 2.48
C THR A 286 -9.54 8.56 2.66
N LEU A 287 -9.56 7.81 1.57
CA LEU A 287 -9.30 6.37 1.52
C LEU A 287 -8.09 6.09 0.64
N LYS A 288 -7.19 5.20 1.10
CA LYS A 288 -6.08 4.73 0.26
C LYS A 288 -6.63 4.18 -1.07
N LYS A 289 -5.88 4.33 -2.16
CA LYS A 289 -6.20 3.71 -3.46
C LYS A 289 -6.50 2.21 -3.23
N GLU A 290 -7.65 1.73 -3.71
CA GLU A 290 -7.98 0.31 -3.61
C GLU A 290 -7.07 -0.50 -4.55
N LEU A 291 -6.44 -1.53 -4.01
CA LEU A 291 -5.55 -2.43 -4.75
C LEU A 291 -5.81 -3.87 -4.32
N PHE A 292 -6.06 -4.72 -5.30
CA PHE A 292 -6.29 -6.14 -5.13
C PHE A 292 -5.18 -6.91 -5.81
N PHE A 293 -4.72 -7.97 -5.17
CA PHE A 293 -3.68 -8.83 -5.73
C PHE A 293 -4.24 -9.65 -6.92
N TYR A 294 -5.43 -10.23 -6.73
CA TYR A 294 -6.08 -11.05 -7.75
C TYR A 294 -7.00 -10.23 -8.65
N LYS A 295 -6.88 -10.45 -9.96
CA LYS A 295 -7.77 -9.81 -10.94
C LYS A 295 -9.25 -10.12 -10.69
N SER A 296 -9.57 -11.33 -10.22
CA SER A 296 -10.94 -11.70 -9.88
C SER A 296 -11.52 -10.85 -8.75
N ASP A 297 -10.71 -10.39 -7.80
CA ASP A 297 -11.19 -9.55 -6.70
C ASP A 297 -11.37 -8.10 -7.13
N GLU A 298 -10.49 -7.62 -8.01
CA GLU A 298 -10.70 -6.35 -8.69
C GLU A 298 -12.01 -6.34 -9.50
N ASP A 299 -12.29 -7.41 -10.25
CA ASP A 299 -13.53 -7.53 -11.04
C ASP A 299 -14.78 -7.56 -10.15
N LYS A 300 -14.72 -8.25 -8.99
CA LYS A 300 -15.80 -8.25 -8.01
C LYS A 300 -15.99 -6.86 -7.38
N TRP A 301 -14.89 -6.18 -7.06
CA TRP A 301 -14.92 -4.82 -6.52
C TRP A 301 -15.52 -3.82 -7.51
N ASP A 302 -15.13 -3.90 -8.78
CA ASP A 302 -15.70 -3.11 -9.87
C ASP A 302 -17.19 -3.40 -10.07
N PHE A 303 -17.60 -4.67 -9.95
CA PHE A 303 -18.99 -5.06 -10.05
C PHE A 303 -19.84 -4.48 -8.91
N PHE A 304 -19.30 -4.50 -7.69
CA PHE A 304 -19.92 -3.93 -6.49
C PHE A 304 -20.02 -2.40 -6.57
N THR A 305 -18.89 -1.72 -6.80
CA THR A 305 -18.81 -0.24 -6.77
C THR A 305 -19.56 0.43 -7.91
N LYS A 306 -19.76 -0.26 -9.05
CA LYS A 306 -20.60 0.21 -10.16
C LYS A 306 -22.08 -0.22 -10.02
N TYR A 307 -22.48 -0.72 -8.85
CA TYR A 307 -23.84 -1.16 -8.53
C TYR A 307 -24.43 -2.19 -9.51
N LYS A 308 -23.58 -2.94 -10.23
CA LYS A 308 -24.03 -3.87 -11.28
C LYS A 308 -24.89 -4.98 -10.72
N PHE A 309 -24.67 -5.38 -9.46
CA PHE A 309 -25.39 -6.45 -8.78
C PHE A 309 -26.90 -6.21 -8.67
N VAL A 310 -27.36 -4.95 -8.67
CA VAL A 310 -28.80 -4.61 -8.61
C VAL A 310 -29.56 -5.21 -9.80
N ASN A 311 -28.93 -5.25 -10.97
CA ASN A 311 -29.52 -5.79 -12.20
C ASN A 311 -29.69 -7.32 -12.18
N TYR A 312 -29.15 -8.00 -11.17
CA TYR A 312 -29.12 -9.46 -11.06
C TYR A 312 -30.00 -9.98 -9.91
N LYS A 313 -30.66 -9.09 -9.15
CA LYS A 313 -31.42 -9.43 -7.92
C LYS A 313 -32.47 -10.52 -8.12
N SER A 314 -33.11 -10.56 -9.30
CA SER A 314 -34.14 -11.55 -9.65
C SER A 314 -33.63 -12.69 -10.56
N THR A 315 -32.34 -12.71 -10.91
CA THR A 315 -31.78 -13.69 -11.86
C THR A 315 -31.51 -15.02 -11.17
N LYS A 316 -32.09 -16.11 -11.67
CA LYS A 316 -31.85 -17.46 -11.16
C LYS A 316 -30.60 -18.08 -11.79
N ARG A 317 -30.00 -19.06 -11.10
CA ARG A 317 -28.74 -19.72 -11.50
C ARG A 317 -28.72 -20.22 -12.95
N ASN A 318 -29.83 -20.73 -13.46
CA ASN A 318 -29.92 -21.32 -14.80
C ASN A 318 -30.41 -20.35 -15.89
N ASP A 319 -30.79 -19.12 -15.52
CA ASP A 319 -31.23 -18.10 -16.47
C ASP A 319 -30.04 -17.60 -17.30
N ASN A 320 -30.34 -16.96 -18.43
CA ASN A 320 -29.33 -16.25 -19.20
C ASN A 320 -28.77 -15.08 -18.38
N CYS A 321 -27.45 -14.89 -18.44
CA CYS A 321 -26.79 -13.85 -17.65
C CYS A 321 -27.19 -12.45 -18.16
N PRO A 322 -27.64 -11.54 -17.28
CA PRO A 322 -28.00 -10.16 -17.63
C PRO A 322 -26.89 -9.35 -18.33
N CYS A 323 -25.62 -9.74 -18.23
CA CYS A 323 -24.52 -9.09 -18.95
C CYS A 323 -24.53 -9.34 -20.47
N LYS A 324 -25.49 -10.12 -20.99
CA LYS A 324 -25.63 -10.45 -22.42
C LYS A 324 -24.42 -11.21 -23.01
N SER A 325 -23.66 -11.93 -22.19
CA SER A 325 -22.55 -12.77 -22.65
C SER A 325 -22.97 -14.05 -23.39
N GLY A 326 -24.28 -14.32 -23.47
CA GLY A 326 -24.82 -15.58 -23.99
C GLY A 326 -24.65 -16.78 -23.04
N LYS A 327 -23.97 -16.61 -21.89
CA LYS A 327 -23.77 -17.68 -20.90
C LYS A 327 -24.90 -17.69 -19.86
N LYS A 328 -25.14 -18.86 -19.25
CA LYS A 328 -25.99 -18.98 -18.05
C LYS A 328 -25.38 -18.22 -16.88
N PHE A 329 -26.20 -17.62 -16.02
CA PHE A 329 -25.75 -16.80 -14.89
C PHE A 329 -24.72 -17.52 -14.00
N LYS A 330 -24.96 -18.80 -13.65
CA LYS A 330 -24.05 -19.62 -12.85
C LYS A 330 -22.66 -19.86 -13.45
N LYS A 331 -22.49 -19.63 -14.76
CA LYS A 331 -21.20 -19.77 -15.48
C LYS A 331 -20.67 -18.40 -15.94
N CYS A 332 -21.18 -17.32 -15.36
CA CYS A 332 -20.85 -15.96 -15.74
C CYS A 332 -20.71 -15.09 -14.48
N CYS A 333 -21.64 -14.16 -14.21
CA CYS A 333 -21.48 -13.15 -13.16
C CYS A 333 -21.91 -13.61 -11.75
N ILE A 334 -22.19 -14.90 -11.53
CA ILE A 334 -22.68 -15.38 -10.23
C ILE A 334 -21.69 -15.13 -9.10
N ASP A 335 -20.39 -15.29 -9.34
CA ASP A 335 -19.37 -15.09 -8.31
C ASP A 335 -19.29 -13.61 -7.91
N ASN A 336 -19.32 -12.71 -8.90
CA ASN A 336 -19.34 -11.26 -8.66
C ASN A 336 -20.60 -10.80 -7.92
N HIS A 337 -21.76 -11.34 -8.31
CA HIS A 337 -23.01 -11.07 -7.61
C HIS A 337 -22.99 -11.59 -6.18
N THR A 338 -22.55 -12.83 -5.96
CA THR A 338 -22.47 -13.45 -4.63
C THR A 338 -21.54 -12.68 -3.71
N ALA A 339 -20.40 -12.23 -4.22
CA ALA A 339 -19.46 -11.40 -3.48
C ALA A 339 -20.07 -10.04 -3.09
N SER A 340 -20.84 -9.43 -3.99
CA SER A 340 -21.59 -8.18 -3.71
C SER A 340 -22.67 -8.39 -2.64
N THR A 341 -23.43 -9.48 -2.71
CA THR A 341 -24.43 -9.84 -1.68
C THR A 341 -23.76 -10.08 -0.33
N LYS A 342 -22.60 -10.74 -0.29
CA LYS A 342 -21.83 -10.94 0.94
C LYS A 342 -21.45 -9.60 1.57
N ILE A 343 -20.95 -8.64 0.79
CA ILE A 343 -20.64 -7.29 1.28
C ILE A 343 -21.89 -6.63 1.86
N MET A 344 -23.01 -6.63 1.13
CA MET A 344 -24.26 -6.01 1.58
C MET A 344 -24.74 -6.61 2.91
N ASN A 345 -24.72 -7.93 3.04
CA ASN A 345 -25.09 -8.61 4.28
C ASN A 345 -24.09 -8.34 5.42
N GLN A 346 -22.82 -8.11 5.10
CA GLN A 346 -21.80 -7.77 6.09
C GLN A 346 -21.92 -6.34 6.60
N LEU A 347 -22.48 -5.39 5.85
CA LEU A 347 -22.67 -4.01 6.32
C LEU A 347 -23.45 -3.96 7.64
N ASP A 348 -24.51 -4.77 7.76
CA ASP A 348 -25.31 -4.87 9.00
C ASP A 348 -24.51 -5.44 10.20
N LEU A 349 -23.49 -6.26 9.93
CA LEU A 349 -22.61 -6.83 10.95
C LEU A 349 -21.45 -5.89 11.29
N ILE A 350 -20.93 -5.17 10.29
CA ILE A 350 -19.88 -4.13 10.43
C ILE A 350 -20.39 -3.02 11.34
N ASP A 351 -21.67 -2.66 11.27
CA ASP A 351 -22.28 -1.66 12.16
C ASP A 351 -22.24 -2.11 13.64
N LYS A 352 -22.33 -3.42 13.90
CA LYS A 352 -22.36 -3.99 15.26
C LYS A 352 -20.99 -4.34 15.82
N ASN A 353 -20.05 -4.84 15.00
CA ASN A 353 -18.71 -5.23 15.43
C ASN A 353 -17.69 -5.24 14.26
N PRO A 354 -17.23 -4.06 13.81
CA PRO A 354 -16.41 -3.92 12.61
C PRO A 354 -15.03 -4.57 12.75
N SER A 355 -14.47 -4.60 13.96
CA SER A 355 -13.16 -5.19 14.23
C SER A 355 -13.15 -6.71 14.04
N SER A 356 -14.24 -7.41 14.37
CA SER A 356 -14.29 -8.88 14.27
C SER A 356 -14.17 -9.42 12.84
N ILE A 357 -14.66 -8.66 11.85
CA ILE A 357 -14.69 -9.05 10.44
C ILE A 357 -13.37 -8.70 9.77
N LEU A 358 -12.85 -7.51 10.05
CA LEU A 358 -11.71 -6.95 9.34
C LEU A 358 -10.37 -7.33 9.97
N VAL A 359 -10.33 -7.46 11.29
CA VAL A 359 -9.10 -7.56 12.10
C VAL A 359 -9.22 -8.75 13.05
N HIS A 360 -8.10 -9.23 13.61
CA HIS A 360 -8.19 -10.17 14.73
C HIS A 360 -8.62 -9.41 16.01
N PRO A 361 -9.48 -9.96 16.89
CA PRO A 361 -9.98 -9.22 18.07
C PRO A 361 -8.90 -8.64 19.01
N SER A 362 -7.72 -9.25 19.02
CA SER A 362 -6.56 -8.80 19.82
C SER A 362 -5.48 -8.10 19.00
N ALA A 363 -5.75 -7.79 17.73
CA ALA A 363 -4.84 -7.09 16.83
C ALA A 363 -5.17 -5.59 16.73
N THR A 364 -4.18 -4.82 16.31
CA THR A 364 -4.26 -3.39 15.99
C THR A 364 -4.15 -3.21 14.49
N ALA A 365 -5.09 -2.48 13.90
CA ALA A 365 -5.02 -2.12 12.48
C ALA A 365 -4.32 -0.80 12.22
N GLU A 366 -3.87 -0.63 10.98
CA GLU A 366 -3.51 0.66 10.40
C GLU A 366 -4.66 1.64 10.59
N ARG A 367 -4.34 2.84 11.06
CA ARG A 367 -5.30 3.92 11.21
C ARG A 367 -5.71 4.45 9.84
N GLY A 368 -6.96 4.86 9.70
CA GLY A 368 -7.43 5.52 8.49
C GLY A 368 -6.71 6.87 8.28
N ILE A 369 -6.56 7.30 7.02
CA ILE A 369 -5.85 8.54 6.64
C ILE A 369 -6.38 9.77 7.40
N ALA A 370 -7.69 9.83 7.63
CA ALA A 370 -8.38 10.97 8.24
C ALA A 370 -9.11 10.63 9.56
N GLU A 371 -8.64 9.63 10.33
CA GLU A 371 -9.27 9.22 11.60
C GLU A 371 -9.33 10.35 12.66
N PHE A 372 -8.66 11.49 12.41
CA PHE A 372 -8.64 12.65 13.29
C PHE A 372 -9.00 13.94 12.56
N SER A 373 -10.28 14.12 12.22
CA SER A 373 -10.88 15.46 12.19
C SER A 373 -12.40 15.36 12.24
N PRO A 374 -13.07 15.87 13.31
CA PRO A 374 -14.43 16.32 13.15
C PRO A 374 -14.43 17.41 12.09
N GLN A 375 -14.82 17.05 10.87
CA GLN A 375 -14.92 18.02 9.78
C GLN A 375 -16.14 18.91 10.06
N LYS A 376 -15.89 20.14 10.51
CA LYS A 376 -16.93 21.18 10.66
C LYS A 376 -17.48 21.68 9.31
N GLN A 377 -16.84 21.30 8.19
CA GLN A 377 -17.20 21.74 6.86
C GLN A 377 -17.56 20.55 5.97
N ASP A 378 -18.50 20.78 5.05
CA ASP A 378 -18.92 19.79 4.05
C ASP A 378 -17.70 19.33 3.22
N PRO A 379 -17.38 18.03 3.18
CA PRO A 379 -16.21 17.53 2.46
C PRO A 379 -16.26 17.81 0.95
N ARG A 380 -17.45 18.12 0.41
CA ARG A 380 -17.66 18.56 -0.99
C ARG A 380 -17.13 19.96 -1.28
N ASN A 381 -16.84 20.77 -0.26
CA ASN A 381 -16.33 22.14 -0.37
C ASN A 381 -14.81 22.23 -0.12
N LEU A 382 -14.13 21.08 -0.02
CA LEU A 382 -12.69 20.96 0.15
C LEU A 382 -12.03 20.65 -1.21
N LYS A 383 -11.30 21.65 -1.74
CA LYS A 383 -10.44 21.65 -2.95
C LYS A 383 -11.06 21.22 -4.29
N PHE A 384 -12.15 20.47 -4.31
CA PHE A 384 -12.90 20.13 -5.50
C PHE A 384 -14.07 21.08 -5.66
N ASN A 385 -13.90 22.11 -6.51
CA ASN A 385 -15.05 22.84 -7.03
C ASN A 385 -15.78 21.90 -8.00
N TRP A 386 -16.89 21.32 -7.57
CA TRP A 386 -17.71 20.39 -8.38
C TRP A 386 -18.13 20.98 -9.73
N ASP A 387 -18.28 22.30 -9.81
CA ASP A 387 -18.65 23.02 -11.04
C ASP A 387 -17.60 22.86 -12.15
N ASN A 388 -16.34 22.61 -11.78
CA ASN A 388 -15.23 22.45 -12.73
C ASN A 388 -15.10 21.00 -13.26
N LEU A 389 -15.72 20.03 -12.59
CA LEU A 389 -15.71 18.62 -13.00
C LEU A 389 -16.93 18.28 -13.85
N LEU A 390 -18.08 18.91 -13.58
CA LEU A 390 -19.31 18.76 -14.35
C LEU A 390 -19.29 19.54 -15.68
N SER A 391 -18.45 20.56 -15.81
CA SER A 391 -18.24 21.28 -17.07
C SER A 391 -17.35 20.54 -18.08
N ARG A 392 -16.86 19.35 -17.73
CA ARG A 392 -16.03 18.48 -18.58
C ARG A 392 -16.72 17.16 -18.96
N PHE A 393 -18.03 17.02 -18.70
CA PHE A 393 -18.85 15.90 -19.15
C PHE A 393 -20.05 16.38 -19.95
#